data_AF-A0AAF0U151-F1
#
_entry.id   AF-A0AAF0U151-F1
#
_cell.length_a   1.000
_cell.length_b   1.000
_cell.length_c   1.000
_cell.angle_alpha   90.00
_cell.angle_beta   90.00
_cell.angle_gamma   90.00
#
_symmetry.space_group_name_H-M   'P 1'
#
loop_
_entity.id
_entity.type
_entity.pdbx_description
1 polymer ?
#
loop_
_entity_poly.entity_id
_entity_poly.type
_entity_poly.pdbx_seq_one_letter_code
_entity_poly.pdbx_strand_id
1 'polypeptide(L)'
;MIFVERIQVDPKKIEEVKNRPKLLYVVDIQSFLGLIGYYRSLGCLLMQHVKVISYSSRQLKVHEKNYPTCDLELAAVVFALKIWWHYLYGIHVDVFTNQKQCL
;
A
#
# COMPACT_ATOMS: atom_id res chain seq x y z
N MET A 1 -4.03 -5.11 -5.38
CA MET A 1 -3.14 -3.93 -5.18
C MET A 1 -3.98 -2.83 -4.60
N ILE A 2 -3.50 -2.23 -3.51
CA ILE A 2 -4.29 -1.26 -2.76
C ILE A 2 -3.63 0.11 -2.84
N PHE A 3 -4.41 1.08 -3.29
CA PHE A 3 -4.06 2.48 -3.27
C PHE A 3 -4.86 3.19 -2.20
N VAL A 4 -4.24 4.20 -1.61
CA VAL A 4 -4.89 5.05 -0.63
C VAL A 4 -4.74 6.50 -1.11
N GLU A 5 -5.83 7.17 -1.50
CA GLU A 5 -5.76 8.38 -2.35
C GLU A 5 -6.16 9.70 -1.66
N ARG A 6 -6.67 9.70 -0.43
CA ARG A 6 -7.14 10.94 0.25
C ARG A 6 -6.59 11.18 1.64
N ILE A 7 -5.29 10.99 1.85
CA ILE A 7 -4.71 11.25 3.17
C ILE A 7 -4.29 12.72 3.27
N GLN A 8 -4.94 13.47 4.15
CA GLN A 8 -4.43 14.73 4.68
C GLN A 8 -3.40 14.40 5.77
N VAL A 9 -2.19 13.98 5.37
CA VAL A 9 -1.11 13.67 6.33
C VAL A 9 -0.67 14.97 7.00
N ASP A 10 -0.54 14.96 8.33
CA ASP A 10 0.00 16.09 9.08
C ASP A 10 1.33 16.59 8.48
N PRO A 11 1.52 17.91 8.30
CA PRO A 11 2.70 18.47 7.65
C PRO A 11 4.00 18.10 8.36
N LYS A 12 4.00 18.00 9.70
CA LYS A 12 5.17 17.53 10.48
C LYS A 12 5.58 16.10 10.13
N LYS A 13 4.61 15.24 9.85
CA LYS A 13 4.84 13.82 9.52
C LYS A 13 5.29 13.66 8.07
N ILE A 14 4.83 14.54 7.18
CA ILE A 14 5.36 14.66 5.82
C ILE A 14 6.84 15.03 5.87
N GLU A 15 7.24 15.98 6.73
CA GLU A 15 8.64 16.36 6.90
C GLU A 15 9.50 15.20 7.44
N GLU A 16 9.00 14.44 8.41
CA GLU A 16 9.67 13.23 8.89
C GLU A 16 9.84 12.16 7.80
N VAL A 17 8.81 11.93 6.97
CA VAL A 17 8.88 10.99 5.84
C VAL A 17 9.80 11.51 4.74
N LYS A 18 9.81 12.82 4.50
CA LYS A 18 10.68 13.50 3.52
C LYS A 18 12.15 13.47 3.93
N ASN A 19 12.43 13.51 5.24
CA ASN A 19 13.76 13.44 5.83
C ASN A 19 14.28 12.01 6.04
N ARG A 20 13.44 10.99 5.89
CA ARG A 20 13.94 9.62 5.79
C ARG A 20 14.84 9.51 4.55
N PRO A 21 15.91 8.70 4.59
CA PRO A 21 16.71 8.45 3.40
C PRO A 21 15.74 8.02 2.30
N LYS A 22 15.58 8.88 1.28
CA LYS A 22 14.86 8.49 0.07
C LYS A 22 15.54 7.23 -0.38
N LEU A 23 14.81 6.12 -0.44
CA LEU A 23 15.32 4.94 -1.10
C LEU A 23 15.62 5.40 -2.53
N LEU A 24 16.90 5.61 -2.81
CA LEU A 24 17.42 6.01 -4.10
C LEU A 24 17.25 4.83 -5.03
N TYR A 25 16.05 4.71 -5.57
CA TYR A 25 15.74 4.14 -6.87
C TYR A 25 14.22 4.12 -6.95
N VAL A 26 13.68 4.96 -7.82
CA VAL A 26 12.30 4.84 -8.25
C VAL A 26 12.20 3.49 -8.94
N VAL A 27 11.84 2.46 -8.18
CA VAL A 27 11.20 1.30 -8.78
C VAL A 27 9.90 1.88 -9.33
N ASP A 28 9.83 2.10 -10.65
CA ASP A 28 8.60 2.55 -11.31
C ASP A 28 7.42 1.76 -10.76
N ILE A 29 6.24 2.38 -10.64
CA ILE A 29 5.03 1.68 -10.16
C ILE A 29 4.87 0.34 -10.90
N GLN A 30 5.24 0.31 -12.18
CA GLN A 30 5.30 -0.88 -13.03
C GLN A 30 6.35 -1.91 -12.61
N SER A 31 7.57 -1.50 -12.27
CA SER A 31 8.62 -2.38 -11.74
C SER A 31 8.24 -2.93 -10.36
N PHE A 32 7.61 -2.12 -9.51
CA PHE A 32 7.15 -2.53 -8.18
C PHE A 32 6.01 -3.55 -8.31
N LEU A 33 5.09 -3.29 -9.23
CA LEU A 33 4.04 -4.22 -9.63
C LEU A 33 4.59 -5.54 -10.15
N GLY A 34 5.61 -5.47 -11.02
CA GLY A 34 6.30 -6.64 -11.54
C GLY A 34 6.91 -7.49 -10.42
N LEU A 35 7.58 -6.85 -9.46
CA LEU A 35 8.16 -7.55 -8.30
C LEU A 35 7.08 -8.16 -7.40
N ILE A 36 5.97 -7.46 -7.16
CA ILE A 36 4.87 -8.00 -6.36
C ILE A 36 4.26 -9.25 -7.00
N GLY A 37 4.03 -9.20 -8.31
CA GLY A 37 3.52 -10.33 -9.07
C GLY A 37 4.50 -11.50 -9.09
N TYR A 38 5.78 -11.22 -9.33
CA TYR A 38 6.84 -12.23 -9.39
C TYR A 38 7.03 -12.96 -8.06
N TYR A 39 7.11 -12.22 -6.94
CA TYR A 39 7.35 -12.80 -5.63
C TYR A 39 6.09 -13.27 -4.91
N ARG A 40 4.92 -13.24 -5.56
CA ARG A 40 3.60 -13.52 -4.93
C ARG A 40 3.50 -12.84 -3.57
N SER A 41 3.57 -11.52 -3.58
CA SER A 41 3.53 -10.69 -2.38
C SER A 41 2.25 -9.85 -2.32
N LEU A 42 1.91 -9.37 -1.13
CA LEU A 42 0.93 -8.30 -0.96
C LEU A 42 1.66 -6.98 -1.03
N GLY A 43 1.09 -6.03 -1.77
CA GLY A 43 1.64 -4.69 -1.91
C GLY A 43 0.58 -3.61 -1.72
N CYS A 44 0.98 -2.53 -1.06
CA CYS A 44 0.19 -1.33 -0.88
C CYS A 44 1.04 -0.09 -1.14
N LEU A 45 0.38 0.97 -1.62
CA LEU A 45 1.01 2.27 -1.80
C LEU A 45 0.18 3.36 -1.12
N LEU A 46 0.91 4.30 -0.53
CA LEU A 46 0.36 5.52 0.02
C LEU A 46 0.50 6.63 -1.02
N MET A 47 -0.61 7.23 -1.44
CA MET A 47 -0.61 8.35 -2.39
C MET A 47 -1.28 9.58 -1.78
N GLN A 48 -0.78 10.75 -2.17
CA GLN A 48 -1.36 12.05 -1.81
C GLN A 48 -1.18 13.01 -2.99
N HIS A 49 -2.26 13.64 -3.44
CA HIS A 49 -2.24 14.60 -4.55
C HIS A 49 -1.45 14.07 -5.78
N VAL A 50 -1.73 12.84 -6.21
CA VAL A 50 -1.09 12.19 -7.38
C VAL A 50 0.39 11.83 -7.16
N LYS A 51 0.94 12.04 -5.96
CA LYS A 51 2.32 11.67 -5.62
C LYS A 51 2.35 10.46 -4.68
N VAL A 52 3.20 9.49 -4.99
CA VAL A 52 3.46 8.37 -4.07
C VAL A 52 4.31 8.87 -2.90
N ILE A 53 3.80 8.67 -1.69
CA ILE A 53 4.50 8.98 -0.44
C ILE A 53 5.32 7.77 0.03
N SER A 54 4.75 6.58 -0.02
CA SER A 54 5.37 5.37 0.52
C SER A 54 4.92 4.10 -0.20
N TYR A 55 5.86 3.18 -0.37
CA TYR A 55 5.62 1.83 -0.86
C TYR A 55 5.80 0.87 0.32
N SER A 56 4.89 -0.10 0.45
CA SER A 56 5.11 -1.23 1.36
C SER A 56 4.65 -2.52 0.72
N SER A 57 5.40 -3.59 0.95
CA SER A 57 5.03 -4.93 0.49
C SER A 57 5.53 -5.98 1.46
N ARG A 58 4.87 -7.13 1.47
CA ARG A 58 5.32 -8.34 2.19
C ARG A 58 4.97 -9.58 1.39
N GLN A 59 5.83 -10.58 1.42
CA GLN A 59 5.52 -11.88 0.81
C GLN A 59 4.30 -12.53 1.48
N LEU A 60 3.54 -13.29 0.69
CA LEU A 60 2.45 -14.10 1.20
C LEU A 60 2.98 -15.18 2.14
N LYS A 61 2.36 -15.30 3.31
CA LYS A 61 2.61 -16.42 4.21
C LYS A 61 2.10 -17.71 3.56
N VAL A 62 2.65 -18.85 3.97
CA VAL A 62 2.32 -20.17 3.40
C VAL A 62 0.81 -20.43 3.40
N HIS A 63 0.10 -20.05 4.48
CA HIS A 63 -1.35 -20.20 4.58
C HIS A 63 -2.14 -19.22 3.72
N GLU A 64 -1.60 -18.03 3.44
CA GLU A 64 -2.26 -17.03 2.59
C GLU A 64 -2.14 -17.36 1.10
N LYS A 65 -1.14 -18.17 0.70
CA LYS A 65 -0.92 -18.54 -0.71
C LYS A 65 -2.10 -19.27 -1.35
N ASN A 66 -2.94 -19.93 -0.54
CA ASN A 66 -4.10 -20.69 -1.01
C ASN A 66 -5.41 -19.92 -0.86
N TYR A 67 -5.38 -18.67 -0.37
CA TYR A 67 -6.60 -17.88 -0.23
C TYR A 67 -7.16 -17.46 -1.59
N PRO A 68 -8.50 -17.38 -1.71
CA PRO A 68 -9.13 -16.81 -2.90
C PRO A 68 -8.76 -15.33 -3.02
N THR A 69 -8.88 -14.79 -4.24
CA THR A 69 -8.38 -13.44 -4.51
C THR A 69 -9.10 -12.36 -3.69
N CYS A 70 -10.41 -12.48 -3.43
CA CYS A 70 -11.13 -11.54 -2.56
C CYS A 70 -10.55 -11.54 -1.11
N ASP A 71 -10.14 -12.69 -0.57
CA ASP A 71 -9.52 -12.77 0.77
C ASP A 71 -8.09 -12.20 0.79
N LEU A 72 -7.34 -12.39 -0.30
CA LEU A 72 -6.03 -11.79 -0.47
C LEU A 72 -6.09 -10.26 -0.55
N GLU A 73 -7.16 -9.72 -1.15
CA GLU A 73 -7.40 -8.28 -1.15
C GLU A 73 -7.66 -7.76 0.26
N LEU A 74 -8.55 -8.42 1.01
CA LEU A 74 -8.80 -8.04 2.40
C LEU A 74 -7.53 -8.13 3.25
N ALA A 75 -6.71 -9.17 3.05
CA ALA A 75 -5.42 -9.31 3.71
C ALA A 75 -4.46 -8.16 3.37
N ALA A 76 -4.49 -7.66 2.12
CA ALA A 76 -3.75 -6.47 1.74
C ALA A 76 -4.32 -5.21 2.40
N VAL A 77 -5.64 -5.07 2.56
CA VAL A 77 -6.27 -3.89 3.20
C VAL A 77 -5.84 -3.85 4.66
N VAL A 78 -5.98 -4.97 5.35
CA VAL A 78 -5.58 -5.11 6.75
C VAL A 78 -4.07 -4.87 6.90
N PHE A 79 -3.25 -5.32 5.95
CA PHE A 79 -1.82 -5.06 5.96
C PHE A 79 -1.51 -3.56 5.82
N ALA A 80 -2.15 -2.87 4.87
CA ALA A 80 -2.01 -1.43 4.68
C ALA A 80 -2.46 -0.64 5.92
N LEU A 81 -3.62 -0.98 6.48
CA LEU A 81 -4.14 -0.35 7.69
C LEU A 81 -3.23 -0.57 8.90
N LYS A 82 -2.60 -1.74 9.03
CA LYS A 82 -1.64 -1.99 10.11
C LYS A 82 -0.37 -1.15 9.99
N ILE A 83 0.17 -1.01 8.79
CA ILE A 83 1.39 -0.22 8.57
C ILE A 83 1.12 1.25 8.76
N TRP A 84 -0.03 1.72 8.28
CA TRP A 84 -0.36 3.14 8.29
C TRP A 84 -1.36 3.52 9.37
N TRP A 85 -1.61 2.66 10.35
CA TRP A 85 -2.57 2.92 11.44
C TRP A 85 -2.31 4.29 12.08
N HIS A 86 -1.05 4.59 12.37
CA HIS A 86 -0.63 5.85 12.95
C HIS A 86 -0.72 7.05 11.99
N TYR A 87 -0.86 6.84 10.69
CA TYR A 87 -1.07 7.90 9.68
C TYR A 87 -2.56 8.08 9.33
N LEU A 88 -3.39 7.07 9.53
CA LEU A 88 -4.81 7.08 9.13
C LEU A 88 -5.75 7.41 10.31
N TYR A 89 -5.24 7.46 11.54
CA TYR A 89 -6.04 7.76 12.72
C TYR A 89 -6.63 9.17 12.66
N GLY A 90 -7.96 9.27 12.59
CA GLY A 90 -8.70 10.55 12.57
C GLY A 90 -8.83 11.22 11.21
N ILE A 91 -8.42 10.56 10.12
CA ILE A 91 -8.47 11.11 8.76
C ILE A 91 -9.41 10.26 7.90
N HIS A 92 -10.17 10.89 7.00
CA HIS A 92 -10.95 10.19 5.99
C HIS A 92 -10.03 9.66 4.89
N VAL A 93 -10.16 8.37 4.59
CA VAL A 93 -9.22 7.66 3.74
C VAL A 93 -10.00 6.90 2.68
N ASP A 94 -9.76 7.20 1.42
CA ASP A 94 -10.30 6.44 0.30
C ASP A 94 -9.32 5.32 -0.08
N VAL A 95 -9.79 4.08 0.06
CA VAL A 95 -9.04 2.86 -0.27
C VAL A 95 -9.54 2.35 -1.62
N PHE A 96 -8.65 2.27 -2.60
CA PHE A 96 -8.93 1.71 -3.92
C PHE A 96 -8.26 0.35 -4.03
N THR A 97 -9.04 -0.69 -4.30
CA THR A 97 -8.52 -2.00 -4.68
C THR A 97 -8.80 -2.24 -6.17
N ASN A 98 -7.92 -2.96 -6.84
CA ASN A 98 -7.98 -3.13 -8.30
C ASN A 98 -8.93 -4.26 -8.75
N GLN A 99 -9.78 -4.77 -7.87
CA GLN A 99 -10.80 -5.74 -8.24
C GLN A 99 -12.09 -5.05 -8.69
N LYS A 100 -12.45 -5.30 -9.95
CA LYS A 100 -13.75 -4.92 -10.53
C LYS A 100 -14.90 -5.88 -10.19
N GLN A 101 -14.67 -6.95 -9.42
CA GLN A 101 -15.66 -8.02 -9.32
C GLN A 101 -15.41 -8.90 -8.08
N CYS A 102 -15.87 -8.49 -6.90
CA CYS A 102 -16.47 -9.48 -6.00
C CYS A 102 -17.99 -9.35 -6.26
N LEU A 103 -18.50 -10.22 -7.13
CA LEU A 103 -19.93 -10.52 -7.28
C LEU A 103 -20.31 -11.53 -6.20
#